data_AF-A0A7W1G6D1-F1
#
_entry.id   AF-A0A7W1G6D1-F1
#
_cell.length_a   1.000
_cell.length_b   1.000
_cell.length_c   1.000
_cell.angle_alpha   90.00
_cell.angle_beta   90.00
_cell.angle_gamma   90.00
#
_symmetry.space_group_name_H-M   'P 1'
#
loop_
_entity.id
_entity.type
_entity.pdbx_description
1 polymer ?
#
loop_
_entity_poly.entity_id
_entity_poly.type
_entity_poly.pdbx_seq_one_letter_code
_entity_poly.pdbx_strand_id
1 'polypeptide(L)'
;DYTTLDEHILKDAAKLKPEGMLTLARPGFEVVFYDTLEEFYLAEALEYIEAWKQSTADNPAGICGPIGPTEQLPLVARIVNATGMKLHDAHFWGMDEWVENGKPVAMDHPLSFAKADKDLCFDRIDKKLRIPDAHLHFPAGDLGAYTKTYDQIRCVVMQGGQGEVKHWAFNDPVKRTGAFADKTPSPAEFRRLAARIVDLHPMTVIQNARTSGGGNVSIVPTQAASVGPVETWKSEKVSIWHAGVHDNPFGMRLTTLMISKKIPDSAVPMSLLADHPNVQFNFYRPGIGSCDAEMH
;
A
#
# COMPACT_ATOMS: atom_id res chain seq x y z
N ASP A 1 6.05 5.07 17.22
CA ASP A 1 5.60 3.90 16.45
C ASP A 1 4.90 2.94 17.40
N TYR A 2 4.57 1.72 16.96
CA TYR A 2 3.84 0.73 17.76
C TYR A 2 4.50 0.35 19.10
N THR A 3 5.77 0.74 19.36
CA THR A 3 6.42 0.55 20.66
C THR A 3 5.79 1.38 21.79
N THR A 4 4.94 2.35 21.46
CA THR A 4 4.23 3.19 22.45
C THR A 4 2.82 2.72 22.75
N LEU A 5 2.36 1.61 22.16
CA LEU A 5 1.03 1.07 22.40
C LEU A 5 0.89 0.49 23.81
N ASP A 6 -0.37 0.35 24.25
CA ASP A 6 -0.72 -0.40 25.45
C ASP A 6 -0.18 -1.84 25.36
N GLU A 7 0.50 -2.28 26.42
CA GLU A 7 1.14 -3.58 26.51
C GLU A 7 0.15 -4.75 26.30
N HIS A 8 -1.12 -4.57 26.68
CA HIS A 8 -2.15 -5.57 26.46
C HIS A 8 -2.43 -5.81 24.98
N ILE A 9 -2.46 -4.75 24.15
CA ILE A 9 -2.64 -4.87 22.70
C ILE A 9 -1.48 -5.65 22.10
N LEU A 10 -0.26 -5.33 22.52
CA LEU A 10 0.96 -6.01 22.05
C LEU A 10 0.96 -7.49 22.45
N LYS A 11 0.60 -7.81 23.70
CA LYS A 11 0.51 -9.19 24.20
C LYS A 11 -0.57 -9.99 23.48
N ASP A 12 -1.72 -9.40 23.21
CA ASP A 12 -2.81 -10.08 22.51
C ASP A 12 -2.46 -10.34 21.05
N ALA A 13 -1.85 -9.36 20.38
CA ALA A 13 -1.35 -9.51 19.01
C ALA A 13 -0.31 -10.64 18.91
N ALA A 14 0.66 -10.71 19.83
CA ALA A 14 1.70 -11.74 19.84
C ALA A 14 1.14 -13.17 20.03
N LYS A 15 0.00 -13.32 20.73
CA LYS A 15 -0.64 -14.62 20.98
C LYS A 15 -1.53 -15.10 19.84
N LEU A 16 -1.88 -14.22 18.88
CA LEU A 16 -2.76 -14.59 17.79
C LEU A 16 -2.12 -15.68 16.93
N LYS A 17 -2.88 -16.74 16.68
CA LYS A 17 -2.55 -17.76 15.69
C LYS A 17 -3.20 -17.42 14.35
N PRO A 18 -2.71 -17.95 13.22
CA PRO A 18 -3.33 -17.73 11.92
C PRO A 18 -4.85 -18.02 11.90
N GLU A 19 -5.30 -19.07 12.58
CA GLU A 19 -6.72 -19.42 12.68
C GLU A 19 -7.50 -18.34 13.45
N GLY A 20 -6.88 -17.76 14.48
CA GLY A 20 -7.44 -16.63 15.22
C GLY A 20 -7.56 -15.37 14.36
N MET A 21 -6.63 -15.13 13.44
CA MET A 21 -6.71 -13.99 12.50
C MET A 21 -7.93 -14.08 11.58
N LEU A 22 -8.31 -15.28 11.12
CA LEU A 22 -9.51 -15.46 10.31
C LEU A 22 -10.79 -15.06 11.07
N THR A 23 -10.84 -15.33 12.38
CA THR A 23 -12.00 -14.96 13.22
C THR A 23 -12.13 -13.46 13.48
N LEU A 24 -11.14 -12.66 13.08
CA LEU A 24 -11.14 -11.21 13.23
C LEU A 24 -11.89 -10.49 12.09
N ALA A 25 -12.33 -11.21 11.05
CA ALA A 25 -13.20 -10.64 10.03
C ALA A 25 -14.51 -10.12 10.63
N ARG A 26 -15.03 -9.03 10.07
CA ARG A 26 -16.28 -8.37 10.47
C ARG A 26 -16.89 -7.63 9.27
N PRO A 27 -18.15 -7.16 9.35
CA PRO A 27 -18.66 -6.25 8.32
C PRO A 27 -17.70 -5.07 8.09
N GLY A 28 -17.28 -4.89 6.83
CA GLY A 28 -16.31 -3.89 6.38
C GLY A 28 -14.83 -4.25 6.59
N PHE A 29 -14.50 -5.42 7.14
CA PHE A 29 -13.11 -5.92 7.23
C PHE A 29 -13.04 -7.43 6.97
N GLU A 30 -12.37 -7.83 5.89
CA GLU A 30 -12.18 -9.22 5.49
C GLU A 30 -10.72 -9.67 5.70
N VAL A 31 -10.55 -10.95 6.01
CA VAL A 31 -9.24 -11.62 6.14
C VAL A 31 -9.23 -12.86 5.26
N VAL A 32 -8.39 -12.88 4.23
CA VAL A 32 -8.32 -13.95 3.22
C VAL A 32 -6.94 -14.58 3.26
N PHE A 33 -6.88 -15.91 3.29
CA PHE A 33 -5.63 -16.67 3.25
C PHE A 33 -5.50 -17.42 1.92
N TYR A 34 -4.29 -17.41 1.38
CA TYR A 34 -3.86 -18.17 0.20
C TYR A 34 -2.78 -19.16 0.62
N ASP A 35 -2.86 -20.39 0.11
CA ASP A 35 -1.92 -21.45 0.51
C ASP A 35 -0.69 -21.51 -0.41
N THR A 36 -0.74 -20.88 -1.59
CA THR A 36 0.35 -20.79 -2.55
C THR A 36 0.63 -19.34 -2.95
N LEU A 37 1.88 -19.05 -3.33
CA LEU A 37 2.25 -17.72 -3.84
C LEU A 37 1.65 -17.45 -5.22
N GLU A 38 1.46 -18.51 -6.02
CA GLU A 38 0.84 -18.43 -7.33
C GLU A 38 -0.61 -17.95 -7.25
N GLU A 39 -1.41 -18.55 -6.35
CA GLU A 39 -2.78 -18.10 -6.11
C GLU A 39 -2.82 -16.70 -5.52
N PHE A 40 -1.91 -16.40 -4.57
CA PHE A 40 -1.81 -15.09 -3.93
C PHE A 40 -1.57 -13.98 -4.96
N TYR A 41 -0.50 -14.07 -5.76
CA TYR A 41 -0.16 -13.01 -6.72
C TYR A 41 -1.12 -12.97 -7.91
N LEU A 42 -1.70 -14.11 -8.31
CA LEU A 42 -2.76 -14.12 -9.31
C LEU A 42 -4.01 -13.40 -8.79
N ALA A 43 -4.43 -13.65 -7.55
CA ALA A 43 -5.57 -12.96 -6.95
C ALA A 43 -5.31 -11.45 -6.81
N GLU A 44 -4.10 -11.06 -6.44
CA GLU A 44 -3.68 -9.64 -6.40
C GLU A 44 -3.79 -8.99 -7.77
N ALA A 45 -3.27 -9.66 -8.81
CA ALA A 45 -3.37 -9.17 -10.18
C ALA A 45 -4.82 -9.08 -10.68
N LEU A 46 -5.70 -10.00 -10.25
CA LEU A 46 -7.10 -9.99 -10.66
C LEU A 46 -7.88 -8.80 -10.11
N GLU A 47 -7.48 -8.19 -9.00
CA GLU A 47 -8.13 -6.95 -8.53
C GLU A 47 -7.90 -5.76 -9.47
N TYR A 48 -6.73 -5.65 -10.13
CA TYR A 48 -6.53 -4.68 -11.22
C TYR A 48 -7.52 -4.91 -12.35
N ILE A 49 -7.67 -6.17 -12.75
CA ILE A 49 -8.52 -6.57 -13.87
C ILE A 49 -10.00 -6.30 -13.55
N GLU A 50 -10.47 -6.64 -12.35
CA GLU A 50 -11.84 -6.37 -11.94
C GLU A 50 -12.14 -4.88 -11.74
N ALA A 51 -11.16 -4.07 -11.31
CA ALA A 51 -11.29 -2.62 -11.28
C ALA A 51 -11.46 -2.04 -12.69
N TRP A 52 -10.59 -2.42 -13.62
CA TRP A 52 -10.62 -1.87 -14.98
C TRP A 52 -11.78 -2.37 -15.84
N LYS A 53 -12.30 -3.58 -15.60
CA LYS A 53 -13.54 -4.06 -16.26
C LYS A 53 -14.74 -3.16 -16.01
N GLN A 54 -14.74 -2.40 -14.92
CA GLN A 54 -15.83 -1.47 -14.58
C GLN A 54 -15.69 -0.14 -15.31
N SER A 55 -14.54 0.13 -15.95
CA SER A 55 -14.26 1.41 -16.57
C SER A 55 -14.93 1.55 -17.93
N THR A 56 -15.58 2.69 -18.15
CA THR A 56 -16.21 3.08 -19.42
C THR A 56 -15.99 4.57 -19.65
N ALA A 57 -16.12 5.04 -20.89
CA ALA A 57 -15.98 6.46 -21.22
C ALA A 57 -16.85 7.40 -20.36
N ASP A 58 -18.09 6.99 -20.03
CA ASP A 58 -19.03 7.81 -19.23
C ASP A 58 -18.89 7.59 -17.71
N ASN A 59 -18.20 6.52 -17.30
CA ASN A 59 -17.98 6.17 -15.90
C ASN A 59 -16.57 5.56 -15.74
N PRO A 60 -15.53 6.40 -15.86
CA PRO A 60 -14.16 5.92 -15.79
C PRO A 60 -13.80 5.46 -14.38
N ALA A 61 -13.00 4.40 -14.32
CA ALA A 61 -12.59 3.73 -13.10
C ALA A 61 -11.12 3.32 -13.17
N GLY A 62 -10.50 3.21 -12.00
CA GLY A 62 -9.11 2.80 -11.90
C GLY A 62 -8.76 2.19 -10.56
N ILE A 63 -7.47 1.99 -10.38
CA ILE A 63 -6.84 1.41 -9.19
C ILE A 63 -5.64 2.25 -8.80
N CYS A 64 -5.46 2.45 -7.50
CA CYS A 64 -4.22 2.97 -6.93
C CYS A 64 -3.36 1.77 -6.50
N GLY A 65 -2.15 1.66 -7.03
CA GLY A 65 -1.30 0.48 -6.85
C GLY A 65 0.06 0.77 -6.21
N PRO A 66 0.63 -0.18 -5.46
CA PRO A 66 1.96 -0.08 -4.87
C PRO A 66 3.04 -0.50 -5.88
N ILE A 67 4.30 -0.21 -5.55
CA ILE A 67 5.46 -0.90 -6.15
C ILE A 67 5.97 -2.05 -5.28
N GLY A 68 5.82 -2.02 -3.95
CA GLY A 68 6.14 -3.17 -3.10
C GLY A 68 4.85 -3.78 -2.53
N PRO A 69 4.44 -5.01 -2.94
CA PRO A 69 5.09 -6.00 -3.84
C PRO A 69 5.00 -5.65 -5.35
N THR A 70 5.81 -6.32 -6.18
CA THR A 70 5.90 -6.12 -7.66
C THR A 70 5.46 -7.33 -8.51
N GLU A 71 5.37 -8.51 -7.90
CA GLU A 71 5.24 -9.81 -8.55
C GLU A 71 3.93 -9.98 -9.32
N GLN A 72 2.88 -9.28 -8.90
CA GLN A 72 1.58 -9.20 -9.55
C GLN A 72 1.63 -8.41 -10.87
N LEU A 73 2.49 -7.39 -10.99
CA LEU A 73 2.48 -6.44 -12.11
C LEU A 73 2.67 -7.11 -13.50
N PRO A 74 3.62 -8.05 -13.68
CA PRO A 74 3.74 -8.80 -14.93
C PRO A 74 2.53 -9.71 -15.23
N LEU A 75 1.85 -10.21 -14.18
CA LEU A 75 0.66 -11.04 -14.33
C LEU A 75 -0.52 -10.20 -14.85
N VAL A 76 -0.69 -8.98 -14.34
CA VAL A 76 -1.68 -8.01 -14.85
C VAL A 76 -1.50 -7.81 -16.36
N ALA A 77 -0.27 -7.47 -16.80
CA ALA A 77 0.01 -7.26 -18.21
C ALA A 77 -0.28 -8.51 -19.07
N ARG A 78 0.07 -9.70 -18.56
CA ARG A 78 -0.19 -10.97 -19.24
C ARG A 78 -1.69 -11.24 -19.39
N ILE A 79 -2.49 -10.99 -18.36
CA ILE A 79 -3.95 -11.20 -18.40
C ILE A 79 -4.60 -10.25 -19.39
N VAL A 80 -4.22 -8.97 -19.39
CA VAL A 80 -4.74 -7.97 -20.34
C VAL A 80 -4.48 -8.39 -21.79
N ASN A 81 -3.24 -8.77 -22.10
CA ASN A 81 -2.86 -9.22 -23.43
C ASN A 81 -3.59 -10.50 -23.85
N ALA A 82 -3.67 -11.49 -22.95
CA ALA A 82 -4.30 -12.78 -23.24
C ALA A 82 -5.82 -12.66 -23.46
N THR A 83 -6.48 -11.74 -22.77
CA THR A 83 -7.93 -11.52 -22.87
C THR A 83 -8.32 -10.51 -23.95
N GLY A 84 -7.36 -9.71 -24.45
CA GLY A 84 -7.64 -8.63 -25.38
C GLY A 84 -8.39 -7.45 -24.75
N MET A 85 -8.29 -7.29 -23.42
CA MET A 85 -8.98 -6.23 -22.67
C MET A 85 -8.46 -4.86 -23.08
N LYS A 86 -9.36 -3.96 -23.48
CA LYS A 86 -9.03 -2.57 -23.83
C LYS A 86 -9.13 -1.70 -22.60
N LEU A 87 -8.05 -1.01 -22.25
CA LEU A 87 -7.92 -0.18 -21.06
C LEU A 87 -7.96 1.32 -21.37
N HIS A 88 -8.55 1.73 -22.49
CA HIS A 88 -8.51 3.13 -22.95
C HIS A 88 -9.23 4.10 -22.02
N ASP A 89 -10.26 3.63 -21.32
CA ASP A 89 -11.01 4.42 -20.33
C ASP A 89 -10.53 4.14 -18.90
N ALA A 90 -9.63 3.18 -18.69
CA ALA A 90 -9.13 2.83 -17.36
C ALA A 90 -8.10 3.85 -16.86
N HIS A 91 -8.00 3.97 -15.54
CA HIS A 91 -7.03 4.82 -14.86
C HIS A 91 -6.15 4.04 -13.90
N PHE A 92 -4.97 4.60 -13.63
CA PHE A 92 -4.04 4.10 -12.64
C PHE A 92 -3.45 5.25 -11.84
N TRP A 93 -3.28 5.04 -10.54
CA TRP A 93 -2.50 5.91 -9.68
C TRP A 93 -1.33 5.15 -9.08
N GLY A 94 -0.11 5.65 -9.28
CA GLY A 94 1.02 5.26 -8.43
C GLY A 94 0.84 5.88 -7.05
N MET A 95 1.12 5.12 -5.99
CA MET A 95 0.97 5.60 -4.60
C MET A 95 2.03 6.64 -4.24
N ASP A 96 3.27 6.44 -4.68
CA ASP A 96 4.44 7.11 -4.14
C ASP A 96 5.48 7.43 -5.24
N GLU A 97 6.40 8.34 -4.94
CA GLU A 97 7.64 8.53 -5.70
C GLU A 97 8.74 9.09 -4.81
N TRP A 98 9.99 8.69 -5.03
CA TRP A 98 11.12 9.21 -4.25
C TRP A 98 11.29 10.72 -4.43
N VAL A 99 11.82 11.38 -3.40
CA VAL A 99 12.11 12.83 -3.44
C VAL A 99 13.59 13.08 -3.21
N GLU A 100 14.19 13.83 -4.13
CA GLU A 100 15.55 14.37 -3.99
C GLU A 100 15.50 15.89 -4.20
N ASN A 101 16.27 16.64 -3.40
CA ASN A 101 16.34 18.10 -3.48
C ASN A 101 14.95 18.78 -3.43
N GLY A 102 14.04 18.21 -2.64
CA GLY A 102 12.68 18.73 -2.44
C GLY A 102 11.72 18.51 -3.61
N LYS A 103 12.06 17.68 -4.60
CA LYS A 103 11.18 17.34 -5.72
C LYS A 103 11.13 15.83 -5.97
N PRO A 104 9.99 15.28 -6.43
CA PRO A 104 9.93 13.91 -6.90
C PRO A 104 11.00 13.64 -7.99
N VAL A 105 11.64 12.48 -7.93
CA VAL A 105 12.65 12.07 -8.91
C VAL A 105 12.03 11.89 -10.30
N ALA A 106 12.85 12.02 -11.34
CA ALA A 106 12.42 11.76 -12.71
C ALA A 106 12.34 10.26 -13.00
N MET A 107 11.60 9.89 -14.04
CA MET A 107 11.37 8.48 -14.43
C MET A 107 12.63 7.76 -14.94
N ASP A 108 13.70 8.48 -15.27
CA ASP A 108 15.00 7.89 -15.60
C ASP A 108 15.83 7.53 -14.35
N HIS A 109 15.38 7.95 -13.16
CA HIS A 109 16.00 7.58 -11.89
C HIS A 109 15.92 6.05 -11.69
N PRO A 110 17.02 5.38 -11.29
CA PRO A 110 17.06 3.92 -11.18
C PRO A 110 16.04 3.32 -10.21
N LEU A 111 15.65 4.09 -9.19
CA LEU A 111 14.68 3.67 -8.18
C LEU A 111 13.27 4.23 -8.41
N SER A 112 13.01 4.93 -9.52
CA SER A 112 11.69 5.54 -9.76
C SER A 112 10.59 4.48 -9.74
N PHE A 113 9.54 4.77 -8.97
CA PHE A 113 8.37 3.91 -8.91
C PHE A 113 7.55 3.98 -10.19
N ALA A 114 7.41 5.17 -10.77
CA ALA A 114 6.75 5.31 -12.07
C ALA A 114 7.46 4.52 -13.17
N LYS A 115 8.79 4.43 -13.11
CA LYS A 115 9.59 3.57 -14.00
C LYS A 115 9.26 2.09 -13.80
N ALA A 116 9.23 1.63 -12.54
CA ALA A 116 8.94 0.24 -12.21
C ALA A 116 7.53 -0.17 -12.70
N ASP A 117 6.52 0.67 -12.49
CA ASP A 117 5.14 0.45 -12.99
C ASP A 117 5.11 0.25 -14.51
N LYS A 118 5.82 1.10 -15.26
CA LYS A 118 5.90 0.99 -16.72
C LYS A 118 6.67 -0.27 -17.15
N ASP A 119 7.86 -0.50 -16.63
CA ASP A 119 8.73 -1.61 -17.02
C ASP A 119 8.12 -2.99 -16.69
N LEU A 120 7.40 -3.10 -15.57
CA LEU A 120 6.85 -4.36 -15.07
C LEU A 120 5.43 -4.63 -15.56
N CYS A 121 4.62 -3.60 -15.81
CA CYS A 121 3.24 -3.73 -16.25
C CYS A 121 2.96 -3.01 -17.57
N PHE A 122 2.89 -1.67 -17.56
CA PHE A 122 2.20 -0.93 -18.62
C PHE A 122 2.89 -1.01 -19.99
N ASP A 123 4.23 -1.04 -20.04
CA ASP A 123 4.96 -1.18 -21.30
C ASP A 123 4.96 -2.61 -21.85
N ARG A 124 4.61 -3.59 -21.02
CA ARG A 124 4.40 -4.99 -21.44
C ARG A 124 3.01 -5.24 -22.03
N ILE A 125 2.06 -4.32 -21.83
CA ILE A 125 0.73 -4.39 -22.43
C ILE A 125 0.81 -3.95 -23.89
N ASP A 126 0.17 -4.71 -24.79
CA ASP A 126 0.03 -4.37 -26.20
C ASP A 126 -0.44 -2.93 -26.38
N LYS A 127 0.25 -2.15 -27.22
CA LYS A 127 -0.03 -0.71 -27.40
C LYS A 127 -1.50 -0.40 -27.72
N LYS A 128 -2.19 -1.30 -28.44
CA LYS A 128 -3.61 -1.18 -28.81
C LYS A 128 -4.59 -1.45 -27.67
N LEU A 129 -4.11 -1.98 -26.54
CA LEU A 129 -4.91 -2.35 -25.36
C LEU A 129 -4.63 -1.45 -24.15
N ARG A 130 -3.45 -0.83 -24.12
CA ARG A 130 -2.89 -0.13 -22.99
C ARG A 130 -3.71 1.09 -22.54
N ILE A 131 -3.57 1.41 -21.24
CA ILE A 131 -3.97 2.69 -20.65
C ILE A 131 -3.22 3.83 -21.35
N PRO A 132 -3.90 4.92 -21.76
CA PRO A 132 -3.25 6.11 -22.30
C PRO A 132 -2.37 6.78 -21.24
N ASP A 133 -1.24 7.39 -21.63
CA ASP A 133 -0.33 8.03 -20.68
C ASP A 133 -1.01 9.13 -19.84
N ALA A 134 -2.01 9.83 -20.39
CA ALA A 134 -2.79 10.84 -19.67
C ALA A 134 -3.66 10.27 -18.53
N HIS A 135 -3.83 8.95 -18.47
CA HIS A 135 -4.60 8.25 -17.43
C HIS A 135 -3.70 7.54 -16.41
N LEU A 136 -2.37 7.66 -16.56
CA LEU A 136 -1.38 7.20 -15.59
C LEU A 136 -0.98 8.37 -14.70
N HIS A 137 -1.45 8.35 -13.45
CA HIS A 137 -1.25 9.43 -12.50
C HIS A 137 -0.17 9.05 -11.50
N PHE A 138 0.93 9.79 -11.48
CA PHE A 138 1.99 9.62 -10.48
C PHE A 138 2.09 10.86 -9.60
N PRO A 139 2.50 10.75 -8.32
CA PRO A 139 2.71 11.89 -7.43
C PRO A 139 4.00 12.64 -7.78
N ALA A 140 4.16 12.98 -9.06
CA ALA A 140 5.23 13.78 -9.62
C ALA A 140 4.68 15.19 -9.96
N GLY A 141 5.38 16.24 -9.52
CA GLY A 141 4.97 17.61 -9.78
C GLY A 141 3.89 18.12 -8.82
N ASP A 142 2.73 18.53 -9.34
CA ASP A 142 1.65 19.15 -8.55
C ASP A 142 0.82 18.09 -7.81
N LEU A 143 1.13 17.89 -6.54
CA LEU A 143 0.44 16.94 -5.66
C LEU A 143 -1.03 17.33 -5.39
N GLY A 144 -1.37 18.61 -5.49
CA GLY A 144 -2.74 19.08 -5.37
C GLY A 144 -3.57 18.72 -6.61
N ALA A 145 -2.98 18.83 -7.81
CA ALA A 145 -3.59 18.34 -9.04
C ALA A 145 -3.76 16.81 -8.99
N TYR A 146 -2.73 16.07 -8.57
CA TYR A 146 -2.80 14.63 -8.34
C TYR A 146 -3.97 14.25 -7.40
N THR A 147 -4.07 14.91 -6.24
CA THR A 147 -5.15 14.69 -5.26
C THR A 147 -6.54 14.91 -5.86
N LYS A 148 -6.71 15.94 -6.69
CA LYS A 148 -8.01 16.28 -7.32
C LYS A 148 -8.47 15.24 -8.33
N THR A 149 -7.58 14.43 -8.91
CA THR A 149 -7.98 13.38 -9.86
C THR A 149 -8.85 12.31 -9.19
N TYR A 150 -8.67 12.05 -7.90
CA TYR A 150 -9.52 11.13 -7.12
C TYR A 150 -10.95 11.66 -6.89
N ASP A 151 -11.20 12.97 -7.10
CA ASP A 151 -12.55 13.54 -7.06
C ASP A 151 -13.27 13.43 -8.42
N GLN A 152 -12.52 13.12 -9.47
CA GLN A 152 -13.01 13.12 -10.86
C GLN A 152 -13.27 11.70 -11.37
N ILE A 153 -12.44 10.74 -10.96
CA ILE A 153 -12.45 9.36 -11.44
C ILE A 153 -12.57 8.43 -10.24
N ARG A 154 -13.34 7.36 -10.39
CA ARG A 154 -13.54 6.37 -9.33
C ARG A 154 -12.28 5.53 -9.12
N CYS A 155 -11.74 5.56 -7.90
CA CYS A 155 -10.73 4.61 -7.46
C CYS A 155 -11.46 3.39 -6.85
N VAL A 156 -11.55 2.30 -7.61
CA VAL A 156 -12.28 1.10 -7.20
C VAL A 156 -11.57 0.38 -6.06
N VAL A 157 -10.24 0.33 -6.13
CA VAL A 157 -9.42 -0.28 -5.09
C VAL A 157 -8.10 0.46 -4.96
N MET A 158 -7.65 0.63 -3.73
CA MET A 158 -6.27 0.95 -3.40
C MET A 158 -5.60 -0.32 -2.89
N GLN A 159 -4.64 -0.83 -3.65
CA GLN A 159 -3.79 -1.93 -3.21
C GLN A 159 -2.59 -1.41 -2.43
N GLY A 160 -2.05 -2.23 -1.53
CA GLY A 160 -0.83 -1.91 -0.82
C GLY A 160 -0.23 -3.10 -0.10
N GLY A 161 1.01 -2.95 0.34
CA GLY A 161 1.61 -3.78 1.37
C GLY A 161 1.61 -3.08 2.73
N GLN A 162 2.22 -3.73 3.71
CA GLN A 162 2.47 -3.17 5.03
C GLN A 162 3.97 -3.11 5.31
N GLY A 163 4.48 -1.96 5.75
CA GLY A 163 5.89 -1.83 6.14
C GLY A 163 6.21 -2.16 7.60
N GLU A 164 7.49 -2.05 7.94
CA GLU A 164 8.04 -2.38 9.26
C GLU A 164 7.42 -1.52 10.37
N VAL A 165 7.13 -0.24 10.11
CA VAL A 165 6.41 0.64 11.06
C VAL A 165 4.89 0.60 10.92
N LYS A 166 4.38 -0.39 10.18
CA LYS A 166 2.96 -0.60 9.94
C LYS A 166 2.30 0.59 9.21
N HIS A 167 3.00 1.13 8.22
CA HIS A 167 2.45 2.08 7.26
C HIS A 167 1.82 1.35 6.06
N TRP A 168 0.98 2.07 5.32
CA TRP A 168 0.69 1.82 3.91
C TRP A 168 1.24 3.01 3.11
N ALA A 169 1.70 2.77 1.87
CA ALA A 169 2.46 3.79 1.13
C ALA A 169 3.61 4.34 2.00
N PHE A 170 3.86 5.65 2.01
CA PHE A 170 4.74 6.29 3.00
C PHE A 170 3.98 7.06 4.09
N ASN A 171 2.79 6.57 4.48
CA ASN A 171 2.09 7.09 5.65
C ASN A 171 2.72 6.56 6.95
N ASP A 172 3.95 7.00 7.21
CA ASP A 172 4.70 6.68 8.42
C ASP A 172 4.11 7.34 9.67
N PRO A 173 4.37 6.78 10.88
CA PRO A 173 4.15 7.51 12.12
C PRO A 173 4.91 8.83 12.08
N VAL A 174 4.25 9.93 12.45
CA VAL A 174 4.91 11.24 12.40
C VAL A 174 6.12 11.31 13.33
N LYS A 175 7.12 12.08 12.92
CA LYS A 175 8.34 12.32 13.71
C LYS A 175 7.98 12.90 15.08
N ARG A 176 8.65 12.41 16.12
CA ARG A 176 8.47 12.85 17.52
C ARG A 176 9.15 14.19 17.77
N THR A 177 8.56 15.26 17.28
CA THR A 177 9.03 16.64 17.47
C THR A 177 7.85 17.59 17.66
N GLY A 178 8.11 18.75 18.28
CA GLY A 178 7.11 19.81 18.46
C GLY A 178 5.84 19.29 19.14
N ALA A 179 4.69 19.55 18.52
CA ALA A 179 3.38 19.14 19.04
C ALA A 179 3.19 17.61 19.16
N PHE A 180 4.03 16.82 18.49
CA PHE A 180 3.98 15.36 18.46
C PHE A 180 5.14 14.69 19.20
N ALA A 181 5.86 15.42 20.08
CA ALA A 181 6.97 14.86 20.85
C ALA A 181 6.53 13.70 21.77
N ASP A 182 5.40 13.89 22.46
CA ASP A 182 4.90 12.97 23.50
C ASP A 182 3.59 12.27 23.13
N LYS A 183 2.92 12.72 22.08
CA LYS A 183 1.65 12.17 21.60
C LYS A 183 1.63 12.11 20.08
N THR A 184 1.02 11.08 19.53
CA THR A 184 0.79 10.99 18.09
C THR A 184 -0.43 11.85 17.69
N PRO A 185 -0.55 12.24 16.41
CA PRO A 185 -1.76 12.90 15.91
C PRO A 185 -2.97 12.01 16.19
N SER A 186 -4.12 12.61 16.51
CA SER A 186 -5.34 11.83 16.58
C SER A 186 -5.63 11.17 15.22
N PRO A 187 -6.33 10.02 15.18
CA PRO A 187 -6.75 9.40 13.92
C PRO A 187 -7.44 10.38 12.95
N ALA A 188 -8.27 11.29 13.48
CA ALA A 188 -8.96 12.29 12.68
C ALA A 188 -8.02 13.35 12.10
N GLU A 189 -6.98 13.77 12.83
CA GLU A 189 -5.97 14.69 12.32
C GLU A 189 -5.10 14.02 11.25
N PHE A 190 -4.64 12.80 11.50
CA PHE A 190 -3.83 12.04 10.54
C PHE A 190 -4.60 11.81 9.24
N ARG A 191 -5.91 11.50 9.32
CA ARG A 191 -6.77 11.30 8.14
C ARG A 191 -6.98 12.52 7.26
N ARG A 192 -6.55 13.71 7.67
CA ARG A 192 -6.59 14.93 6.83
C ARG A 192 -5.36 15.12 5.97
N LEU A 193 -4.36 14.26 6.11
CA LEU A 193 -3.17 14.31 5.27
C LEU A 193 -3.54 13.88 3.85
N ALA A 194 -3.35 14.79 2.90
CA ALA A 194 -3.46 14.53 1.47
C ALA A 194 -2.10 14.11 0.90
N ALA A 195 -2.04 13.94 -0.42
CA ALA A 195 -0.79 13.68 -1.12
C ALA A 195 0.24 14.78 -0.79
N ARG A 196 1.41 14.36 -0.31
CA ARG A 196 2.42 15.27 0.25
C ARG A 196 3.83 14.71 0.13
N ILE A 197 4.83 15.60 0.23
CA ILE A 197 6.20 15.19 0.52
C ILE A 197 6.31 14.91 2.03
N VAL A 198 6.91 13.79 2.38
CA VAL A 198 7.05 13.32 3.76
C VAL A 198 8.48 12.86 4.03
N ASP A 199 8.96 13.14 5.24
CA ASP A 199 10.19 12.56 5.78
C ASP A 199 9.93 11.11 6.19
N LEU A 200 10.80 10.20 5.75
CA LEU A 200 10.64 8.77 6.02
C LEU A 200 11.18 8.38 7.38
N HIS A 201 10.52 7.42 8.01
CA HIS A 201 10.99 6.79 9.23
C HIS A 201 12.30 6.02 8.95
N PRO A 202 13.29 6.03 9.86
CA PRO A 202 14.54 5.28 9.66
C PRO A 202 14.32 3.78 9.36
N MET A 203 13.31 3.17 9.98
CA MET A 203 12.91 1.78 9.70
C MET A 203 12.37 1.60 8.27
N THR A 204 11.68 2.60 7.72
CA THR A 204 11.23 2.61 6.31
C THR A 204 12.42 2.72 5.37
N VAL A 205 13.42 3.56 5.69
CA VAL A 205 14.65 3.69 4.89
C VAL A 205 15.44 2.39 4.86
N ILE A 206 15.65 1.72 6.00
CA ILE A 206 16.37 0.43 6.04
C ILE A 206 15.58 -0.69 5.37
N GLN A 207 14.25 -0.70 5.46
CA GLN A 207 13.40 -1.63 4.71
C GLN A 207 13.63 -1.44 3.21
N ASN A 208 13.51 -0.21 2.71
CA ASN A 208 13.70 0.09 1.28
C ASN A 208 15.14 -0.18 0.80
N ALA A 209 16.14 -0.01 1.66
CA ALA A 209 17.50 -0.43 1.36
C ALA A 209 17.57 -1.93 1.06
N ARG A 210 16.91 -2.77 1.87
CA ARG A 210 16.87 -4.22 1.68
C ARG A 210 16.04 -4.65 0.47
N THR A 211 14.94 -3.97 0.19
CA THR A 211 14.00 -4.37 -0.88
C THR A 211 14.38 -3.83 -2.25
N SER A 212 14.82 -2.59 -2.33
CA SER A 212 15.00 -1.85 -3.58
C SER A 212 16.41 -1.31 -3.74
N GLY A 213 17.12 -1.03 -2.64
CA GLY A 213 18.49 -0.52 -2.64
C GLY A 213 19.59 -1.59 -2.64
N GLY A 214 19.26 -2.89 -2.76
CA GLY A 214 20.25 -3.98 -2.75
C GLY A 214 21.09 -4.08 -1.47
N GLY A 215 20.56 -3.60 -0.34
CA GLY A 215 21.23 -3.49 0.96
C GLY A 215 22.02 -2.19 1.15
N ASN A 216 22.12 -1.33 0.12
CA ASN A 216 22.86 -0.08 0.21
C ASN A 216 21.97 1.04 0.76
N VAL A 217 22.05 1.29 2.07
CA VAL A 217 21.21 2.31 2.74
C VAL A 217 21.52 3.74 2.29
N SER A 218 22.76 4.02 1.87
CA SER A 218 23.19 5.40 1.57
C SER A 218 22.61 5.96 0.27
N ILE A 219 22.08 5.09 -0.60
CA ILE A 219 21.47 5.49 -1.87
C ILE A 219 19.94 5.62 -1.80
N VAL A 220 19.34 5.26 -0.66
CA VAL A 220 17.88 5.35 -0.49
C VAL A 220 17.53 6.77 -0.07
N PRO A 221 16.69 7.50 -0.83
CA PRO A 221 16.24 8.82 -0.43
C PRO A 221 15.50 8.78 0.91
N THR A 222 15.62 9.85 1.70
CA THR A 222 15.00 9.96 3.03
C THR A 222 13.66 10.68 3.01
N GLN A 223 13.21 11.09 1.82
CA GLN A 223 11.91 11.70 1.58
C GLN A 223 11.24 11.04 0.38
N ALA A 224 9.91 11.09 0.39
CA ALA A 224 9.10 10.66 -0.74
C ALA A 224 7.85 11.55 -0.87
N ALA A 225 7.30 11.65 -2.07
CA ALA A 225 5.94 12.06 -2.29
C ALA A 225 5.05 10.82 -2.14
N SER A 226 3.91 10.97 -1.47
CA SER A 226 3.06 9.83 -1.11
C SER A 226 1.61 10.22 -1.06
N VAL A 227 0.72 9.32 -1.48
CA VAL A 227 -0.71 9.37 -1.17
C VAL A 227 -0.92 9.49 0.33
N GLY A 228 -1.87 10.32 0.73
CA GLY A 228 -2.34 10.39 2.10
C GLY A 228 -3.69 9.68 2.29
N PRO A 229 -4.15 9.61 3.55
CA PRO A 229 -5.51 9.15 3.86
C PRO A 229 -6.64 9.86 3.11
N VAL A 230 -6.47 11.12 2.68
CA VAL A 230 -7.50 11.81 1.89
C VAL A 230 -7.78 11.08 0.59
N GLU A 231 -6.74 10.59 -0.09
CA GLU A 231 -6.89 9.79 -1.31
C GLU A 231 -7.33 8.36 -0.97
N THR A 232 -6.79 7.77 0.10
CA THR A 232 -7.18 6.42 0.57
C THR A 232 -8.68 6.31 0.86
N TRP A 233 -9.28 7.28 1.55
CA TRP A 233 -10.73 7.26 1.86
C TRP A 233 -11.64 7.57 0.67
N LYS A 234 -11.08 7.99 -0.47
CA LYS A 234 -11.83 8.10 -1.73
C LYS A 234 -11.85 6.77 -2.50
N SER A 235 -11.05 5.78 -2.11
CA SER A 235 -11.11 4.45 -2.70
C SER A 235 -12.32 3.67 -2.18
N GLU A 236 -12.96 2.89 -3.05
CA GLU A 236 -14.13 2.08 -2.65
C GLU A 236 -13.73 0.87 -1.79
N LYS A 237 -12.47 0.40 -1.92
CA LYS A 237 -11.87 -0.69 -1.15
C LYS A 237 -10.38 -0.41 -0.92
N VAL A 238 -9.88 -0.75 0.27
CA VAL A 238 -8.44 -0.87 0.53
C VAL A 238 -8.07 -2.34 0.67
N SER A 239 -7.15 -2.82 -0.17
CA SER A 239 -6.74 -4.22 -0.22
C SER A 239 -5.25 -4.35 0.11
N ILE A 240 -4.92 -4.93 1.26
CA ILE A 240 -3.54 -5.04 1.75
C ILE A 240 -3.05 -6.48 1.57
N TRP A 241 -1.86 -6.63 0.99
CA TRP A 241 -1.29 -7.90 0.57
C TRP A 241 -0.01 -8.21 1.35
N HIS A 242 0.00 -9.37 2.01
CA HIS A 242 1.09 -9.85 2.85
C HIS A 242 1.64 -11.17 2.32
N ALA A 243 2.67 -11.11 1.48
CA ALA A 243 3.36 -12.28 0.96
C ALA A 243 4.30 -12.96 1.98
N GLY A 244 4.42 -12.42 3.21
CA GLY A 244 5.38 -12.88 4.22
C GLY A 244 6.82 -12.41 3.97
N VAL A 245 7.02 -11.54 2.99
CA VAL A 245 8.26 -10.83 2.72
C VAL A 245 8.03 -9.34 2.91
N HIS A 246 8.99 -8.63 3.53
CA HIS A 246 8.97 -7.18 3.79
C HIS A 246 8.09 -6.67 4.94
N ASP A 247 7.28 -7.53 5.54
CA ASP A 247 6.62 -7.33 6.85
C ASP A 247 7.16 -8.37 7.85
N ASN A 248 6.62 -8.39 9.07
CA ASN A 248 7.01 -9.33 10.11
C ASN A 248 5.79 -10.02 10.77
N PRO A 249 5.95 -11.24 11.34
CA PRO A 249 4.86 -12.00 11.94
C PRO A 249 4.03 -11.24 12.98
N PHE A 250 4.70 -10.42 13.80
CA PHE A 250 4.04 -9.62 14.83
C PHE A 250 3.18 -8.52 14.22
N GLY A 251 3.71 -7.79 13.24
CA GLY A 251 3.03 -6.70 12.55
C GLY A 251 1.75 -7.11 11.87
N MET A 252 1.77 -8.23 11.14
CA MET A 252 0.59 -8.81 10.49
C MET A 252 -0.55 -9.09 11.49
N ARG A 253 -0.21 -9.63 12.66
CA ARG A 253 -1.19 -9.91 13.73
C ARG A 253 -1.69 -8.63 14.39
N LEU A 254 -0.78 -7.70 14.66
CA LEU A 254 -1.08 -6.43 15.32
C LEU A 254 -2.11 -5.63 14.54
N THR A 255 -1.88 -5.41 13.24
CA THR A 255 -2.78 -4.56 12.45
C THR A 255 -4.10 -5.25 12.13
N THR A 256 -4.10 -6.57 11.91
CA THR A 256 -5.33 -7.37 11.81
C THR A 256 -6.18 -7.23 13.08
N LEU A 257 -5.56 -7.34 14.26
CA LEU A 257 -6.24 -7.17 15.55
C LEU A 257 -6.80 -5.76 15.71
N MET A 258 -5.98 -4.73 15.48
CA MET A 258 -6.40 -3.33 15.68
C MET A 258 -7.53 -2.92 14.73
N ILE A 259 -7.48 -3.33 13.46
CA ILE A 259 -8.55 -3.03 12.48
C ILE A 259 -9.85 -3.75 12.86
N SER A 260 -9.76 -5.02 13.23
CA SER A 260 -10.91 -5.81 13.67
C SER A 260 -11.58 -5.22 14.90
N LYS A 261 -10.79 -4.88 15.93
CA LYS A 261 -11.25 -4.35 17.21
C LYS A 261 -11.58 -2.85 17.18
N LYS A 262 -11.45 -2.20 16.02
CA LYS A 262 -11.68 -0.76 15.83
C LYS A 262 -10.81 0.10 16.76
N ILE A 263 -9.51 -0.16 16.74
CA ILE A 263 -8.49 0.57 17.52
C ILE A 263 -7.62 1.37 16.54
N PRO A 264 -8.08 2.52 16.03
CA PRO A 264 -7.26 3.39 15.18
C PRO A 264 -6.23 4.15 16.04
N ASP A 265 -4.95 4.01 15.70
CA ASP A 265 -3.84 4.74 16.32
C ASP A 265 -2.79 5.12 15.27
N SER A 266 -2.45 6.40 15.16
CA SER A 266 -1.48 6.88 14.17
C SER A 266 -0.02 6.51 14.51
N ALA A 267 0.24 5.95 15.70
CA ALA A 267 1.49 5.26 16.01
C ALA A 267 1.66 3.97 15.17
N VAL A 268 0.54 3.42 14.68
CA VAL A 268 0.43 2.24 13.81
C VAL A 268 -0.46 2.61 12.63
N PRO A 269 0.02 3.39 11.64
CA PRO A 269 -0.83 4.04 10.65
C PRO A 269 -1.82 3.09 9.97
N MET A 270 -1.43 1.87 9.60
CA MET A 270 -2.32 0.88 9.00
C MET A 270 -3.58 0.60 9.85
N SER A 271 -3.49 0.70 11.18
CA SER A 271 -4.64 0.55 12.07
C SER A 271 -5.73 1.60 11.84
N LEU A 272 -5.40 2.75 11.25
CA LEU A 272 -6.37 3.79 10.90
C LEU A 272 -7.42 3.28 9.90
N LEU A 273 -7.09 2.26 9.10
CA LEU A 273 -8.03 1.58 8.20
C LEU A 273 -9.18 0.91 8.95
N ALA A 274 -9.11 0.77 10.29
CA ALA A 274 -10.26 0.43 11.14
C ALA A 274 -11.52 1.26 10.82
N ASP A 275 -11.32 2.52 10.40
CA ASP A 275 -12.37 3.50 10.10
C ASP A 275 -12.67 3.60 8.58
N HIS A 276 -12.04 2.79 7.73
CA HIS A 276 -12.40 2.68 6.32
C HIS A 276 -13.60 1.71 6.17
N PRO A 277 -14.59 2.00 5.31
CA PRO A 277 -15.81 1.19 5.23
C PRO A 277 -15.59 -0.22 4.64
N ASN A 278 -14.52 -0.42 3.88
CA ASN A 278 -14.25 -1.65 3.16
C ASN A 278 -12.75 -1.93 3.08
N VAL A 279 -12.28 -2.86 3.90
CA VAL A 279 -10.85 -3.26 3.98
C VAL A 279 -10.75 -4.76 3.82
N GLN A 280 -9.75 -5.22 3.07
CA GLN A 280 -9.45 -6.64 2.91
C GLN A 280 -7.96 -6.86 3.15
N PHE A 281 -7.63 -7.77 4.05
CA PHE A 281 -6.26 -8.22 4.26
C PHE A 281 -6.08 -9.61 3.64
N ASN A 282 -5.05 -9.75 2.81
CA ASN A 282 -4.71 -10.95 2.07
C ASN A 282 -3.38 -11.48 2.57
N PHE A 283 -3.32 -12.75 2.96
CA PHE A 283 -2.11 -13.37 3.49
C PHE A 283 -1.73 -14.61 2.69
N TYR A 284 -0.45 -14.71 2.32
CA TYR A 284 0.14 -16.00 2.02
C TYR A 284 0.34 -16.74 3.35
N ARG A 285 -0.46 -17.79 3.59
CA ARG A 285 -0.54 -18.47 4.91
C ARG A 285 0.83 -18.95 5.41
N PRO A 286 1.67 -19.63 4.61
CA PRO A 286 3.02 -20.01 5.04
C PRO A 286 3.92 -18.81 5.40
N GLY A 287 3.66 -17.64 4.82
CA GLY A 287 4.39 -16.39 5.08
C GLY A 287 4.04 -15.70 6.40
N ILE A 288 2.98 -16.12 7.12
CA ILE A 288 2.55 -15.48 8.38
C ILE A 288 3.57 -15.65 9.51
N GLY A 289 4.33 -16.74 9.50
CA GLY A 289 5.36 -17.06 10.50
C GLY A 289 4.84 -17.20 11.95
N SER A 290 5.77 -17.21 12.91
CA SER A 290 5.49 -17.23 14.36
C SER A 290 6.08 -16.02 15.07
N CYS A 291 5.55 -15.70 16.25
CA CYS A 291 6.09 -14.69 17.17
C CYS A 291 6.94 -15.31 18.29
N ASP A 292 7.28 -16.60 18.17
CA ASP A 292 8.14 -17.28 19.14
C ASP A 292 9.56 -16.69 19.13
N ALA A 293 10.11 -16.46 20.32
CA ALA A 293 11.48 -15.99 20.46
C ALA A 293 12.46 -17.16 20.32
N GLU A 294 13.34 -17.08 19.33
CA GLU A 294 14.45 -18.02 19.14
C GLU A 294 15.77 -17.29 19.37
N MET A 295 16.67 -17.89 20.17
CA MET A 295 18.05 -17.39 20.30
C MET A 295 18.90 -18.01 19.20
N HIS A 296 19.64 -17.18 18.47
CA HIS A 296 20.58 -17.58 17.43
C HIS A 296 21.94 -18.01 18.00
#